data_AF-A0AAV6RNT6-F1
#
_entry.id   AF-A0AAV6RNT6-F1
#
_cell.length_a   1.000
_cell.length_b   1.000
_cell.length_c   1.000
_cell.angle_alpha   90.00
_cell.angle_beta   90.00
_cell.angle_gamma   90.00
#
_symmetry.space_group_name_H-M   'P 1'
#
loop_
_entity.id
_entity.type
_entity.pdbx_description
1 polymer ?
#
loop_
_entity_poly.entity_id
_entity_poly.type
_entity_poly.pdbx_seq_one_letter_code
_entity_poly.pdbx_strand_id
1 'polypeptide(L)'
;MGNTDSKLHFRKAVIQLTTKTQPVEATDDSFWDQFWAETSTSIHDVFALVPAAEIRAVREESPSNLATLCYKAVERLVQGADSGCPSDKERQVVLNCTRLLTRILPHIFEDADWRGFFWSTVPGAGRARHLDEDEDAEARPLAESLLLAVTDLLFCPDFTVQRDKRSSQDTVEDVHSIDSCEYIWESGVGFAQSPPLSYIHDLNRTELLKLLLTCFSEAMYLPPFTDAKNLNPWVSFFCSMENRHALPLFTSLINVVCAYDPVGYGFPYNHLLFSDHREQLVEQAVQILIVTLEHEGGSAAGTAVQVEVEQESAGPDNLFVNYLSRIHREEDLSFILKGLARLLNNPLLQTYLPRSTKKIQFHQELLILFWKFCDFNKKFLFFVLKSSNVLDVLVPVLFYLNDARADQSRVGLMHIGVFVLLLLSGERNFGVRLNKAYTLRVPMDIPVFSGNHADLLIVIFHKIITSGHQRLQPLFDCLLTVIVNISPYLKSLSMVAANKLLHLLEAFSTPWFLFSSPQNHHLVFFLLEVFNNLIQYQFDGNYNLVYAVIRKRNFPPARQPAVRQDVHSEGAAENQEVQDEPVQLHRERVNAGF
;
A
#
# COMPACT_ATOMS: atom_id res chain seq x y z
N MET A 1 -12.21 -27.73 -33.76
CA MET A 1 -13.62 -28.01 -33.40
C MET A 1 -13.81 -28.34 -31.92
N GLY A 2 -12.81 -28.83 -31.16
CA GLY A 2 -13.00 -29.23 -29.75
C GLY A 2 -13.25 -28.14 -28.69
N ASN A 3 -12.78 -26.89 -28.88
CA ASN A 3 -12.87 -25.88 -27.80
C ASN A 3 -14.31 -25.36 -27.55
N THR A 4 -15.18 -25.40 -28.56
CA THR A 4 -16.58 -24.95 -28.42
C THR A 4 -17.42 -25.96 -27.66
N ASP A 5 -17.19 -27.25 -27.89
CA ASP A 5 -17.90 -28.34 -27.22
C ASP A 5 -17.48 -28.44 -25.74
N SER A 6 -16.18 -28.31 -25.41
CA SER A 6 -15.70 -28.28 -24.02
C SER A 6 -16.33 -27.14 -23.21
N LYS A 7 -16.42 -25.93 -23.77
CA LYS A 7 -17.08 -24.78 -23.10
C LYS A 7 -18.57 -25.03 -22.87
N LEU A 8 -19.25 -25.74 -23.77
CA LEU A 8 -20.64 -26.12 -23.61
C LEU A 8 -20.83 -27.14 -22.48
N HIS A 9 -19.94 -28.14 -22.39
CA HIS A 9 -19.94 -29.11 -21.29
C HIS A 9 -19.71 -28.43 -19.93
N PHE A 10 -18.69 -27.57 -19.83
CA PHE A 10 -18.43 -26.75 -18.65
C PHE A 10 -19.67 -25.94 -18.25
N ARG A 11 -20.31 -25.25 -19.20
CA ARG A 11 -21.50 -24.44 -18.94
C ARG A 11 -22.68 -25.28 -18.44
N LYS A 12 -22.89 -26.46 -19.02
CA LYS A 12 -23.92 -27.40 -18.56
C LYS A 12 -23.64 -27.88 -17.13
N ALA A 13 -22.39 -28.17 -16.80
CA ALA A 13 -22.00 -28.58 -15.45
C ALA A 13 -22.31 -27.47 -14.42
N VAL A 14 -22.02 -26.20 -14.74
CA VAL A 14 -22.36 -25.04 -13.87
C VAL A 14 -23.86 -24.97 -13.61
N ILE A 15 -24.71 -25.11 -14.65
CA ILE A 15 -26.17 -25.09 -14.50
C ILE A 15 -26.66 -26.29 -13.66
N GLN A 16 -26.01 -27.44 -13.78
CA GLN A 16 -26.36 -28.64 -13.01
C GLN A 16 -26.07 -28.50 -11.50
N LEU A 17 -25.22 -27.55 -11.09
CA LEU A 17 -24.95 -27.30 -9.67
C LEU A 17 -26.16 -26.76 -8.90
N THR A 18 -27.06 -26.01 -9.55
CA THR A 18 -28.29 -25.47 -8.95
C THR A 18 -29.55 -26.25 -9.30
N THR A 19 -29.59 -26.86 -10.50
CA THR A 19 -30.84 -27.44 -11.03
C THR A 19 -31.12 -28.87 -10.57
N LYS A 20 -30.11 -29.60 -10.08
CA LYS A 20 -30.33 -30.96 -9.55
C LYS A 20 -30.96 -30.87 -8.17
N THR A 21 -32.10 -31.55 -7.98
CA THR A 21 -32.85 -31.60 -6.72
C THR A 21 -32.14 -32.36 -5.60
N GLN A 22 -31.11 -33.15 -5.94
CA GLN A 22 -30.23 -33.81 -4.98
C GLN A 22 -28.79 -33.32 -5.18
N PRO A 23 -28.00 -33.21 -4.09
CA PRO A 23 -26.58 -32.92 -4.19
C PRO A 23 -25.87 -33.90 -5.12
N VAL A 24 -24.92 -33.42 -5.91
CA VAL A 24 -24.09 -34.31 -6.72
C VAL A 24 -23.13 -35.04 -5.79
N GLU A 25 -23.02 -36.36 -5.94
CA GLU A 25 -22.14 -37.16 -5.11
C GLU A 25 -20.67 -36.71 -5.27
N ALA A 26 -19.95 -36.59 -4.17
CA ALA A 26 -18.53 -36.22 -4.19
C ALA A 26 -17.64 -37.24 -4.92
N THR A 27 -18.13 -38.47 -5.09
CA THR A 27 -17.45 -39.57 -5.82
C THR A 27 -17.73 -39.58 -7.31
N ASP A 28 -18.61 -38.72 -7.83
CA ASP A 28 -18.86 -38.60 -9.28
C ASP A 28 -17.76 -37.78 -9.96
N ASP A 29 -16.55 -38.35 -10.03
CA ASP A 29 -15.39 -37.69 -10.63
C ASP A 29 -15.63 -37.32 -12.10
N SER A 30 -16.50 -38.07 -12.81
CA SER A 30 -16.88 -37.77 -14.19
C SER A 30 -17.64 -36.45 -14.34
N PHE A 31 -18.44 -36.08 -13.33
CA PHE A 31 -19.09 -34.79 -13.27
C PHE A 31 -18.10 -33.69 -12.90
N TRP A 32 -17.33 -33.89 -11.83
CA TRP A 32 -16.42 -32.86 -11.30
C TRP A 32 -15.27 -32.55 -12.27
N ASP A 33 -14.77 -33.54 -13.02
CA ASP A 33 -13.68 -33.34 -13.99
C ASP A 33 -14.08 -32.41 -15.15
N GLN A 34 -15.36 -32.17 -15.41
CA GLN A 34 -15.82 -31.20 -16.42
C GLN A 34 -15.40 -29.76 -16.10
N PHE A 35 -15.10 -29.45 -14.82
CA PHE A 35 -14.68 -28.11 -14.40
C PHE A 35 -13.20 -27.82 -14.68
N TRP A 36 -12.35 -28.85 -14.84
CA TRP A 36 -10.89 -28.64 -14.97
C TRP A 36 -10.15 -29.52 -16.01
N ALA A 37 -10.67 -30.69 -16.38
CA ALA A 37 -9.92 -31.66 -17.20
C ALA A 37 -10.01 -31.43 -18.72
N GLU A 38 -11.11 -30.84 -19.22
CA GLU A 38 -11.45 -30.85 -20.66
C GLU A 38 -11.38 -29.50 -21.36
N THR A 39 -11.18 -28.39 -20.62
CA THR A 39 -11.25 -27.04 -21.19
C THR A 39 -9.97 -26.26 -20.94
N SER A 40 -9.35 -25.71 -21.98
CA SER A 40 -8.38 -24.62 -21.82
C SER A 40 -9.17 -23.31 -21.68
N THR A 41 -9.75 -23.07 -20.50
CA THR A 41 -10.54 -21.87 -20.23
C THR A 41 -9.62 -20.74 -19.78
N SER A 42 -9.60 -19.63 -20.51
CA SER A 42 -8.99 -18.41 -19.99
C SER A 42 -9.75 -17.91 -18.75
N ILE A 43 -9.12 -17.09 -17.91
CA ILE A 43 -9.81 -16.44 -16.79
C ILE A 43 -11.08 -15.67 -17.25
N HIS A 44 -11.02 -15.04 -18.43
CA HIS A 44 -12.17 -14.35 -19.02
C HIS A 44 -13.31 -15.31 -19.38
N ASP A 45 -12.98 -16.51 -19.90
CA ASP A 45 -13.98 -17.54 -20.16
C ASP A 45 -14.64 -18.01 -18.85
N VAL A 46 -13.87 -18.21 -17.78
CA VAL A 46 -14.43 -18.60 -16.47
C VAL A 46 -15.40 -17.54 -15.95
N PHE A 47 -15.03 -16.26 -16.01
CA PHE A 47 -15.91 -15.17 -15.57
C PHE A 47 -17.19 -15.04 -16.41
N ALA A 48 -17.12 -15.39 -17.71
CA ALA A 48 -18.28 -15.39 -18.60
C ALA A 48 -19.18 -16.62 -18.40
N LEU A 49 -18.59 -17.80 -18.18
CA LEU A 49 -19.30 -19.08 -18.06
C LEU A 49 -19.83 -19.35 -16.65
N VAL A 50 -19.29 -18.67 -15.63
CA VAL A 50 -19.71 -18.73 -14.22
C VAL A 50 -20.15 -17.32 -13.75
N PRO A 51 -21.40 -16.90 -14.04
CA PRO A 51 -21.93 -15.61 -13.61
C PRO A 51 -22.08 -15.50 -12.09
N ALA A 52 -21.91 -14.28 -11.55
CA ALA A 52 -21.99 -14.03 -10.10
C ALA A 52 -23.36 -14.42 -9.51
N ALA A 53 -24.44 -14.19 -10.25
CA ALA A 53 -25.79 -14.55 -9.83
C ALA A 53 -25.94 -16.07 -9.64
N GLU A 54 -25.28 -16.88 -10.46
CA GLU A 54 -25.35 -18.32 -10.34
C GLU A 54 -24.51 -18.84 -9.17
N ILE A 55 -23.35 -18.23 -8.90
CA ILE A 55 -22.55 -18.60 -7.72
C ILE A 55 -23.35 -18.35 -6.44
N ARG A 56 -24.05 -17.20 -6.36
CA ARG A 56 -24.97 -16.90 -5.23
C ARG A 56 -26.14 -17.89 -5.17
N ALA A 57 -26.74 -18.23 -6.32
CA ALA A 57 -27.79 -19.23 -6.37
C ALA A 57 -27.30 -20.62 -5.90
N VAL A 58 -26.11 -21.09 -6.30
CA VAL A 58 -25.54 -22.34 -5.77
C VAL A 58 -25.30 -22.21 -4.27
N ARG A 59 -24.76 -21.09 -3.79
CA ARG A 59 -24.52 -20.85 -2.36
C ARG A 59 -25.80 -20.95 -1.52
N GLU A 60 -26.91 -20.41 -2.03
CA GLU A 60 -28.19 -20.30 -1.32
C GLU A 60 -29.08 -21.54 -1.50
N GLU A 61 -29.17 -22.07 -2.72
CA GLU A 61 -30.09 -23.17 -3.09
C GLU A 61 -29.42 -24.55 -3.03
N SER A 62 -28.08 -24.63 -3.14
CA SER A 62 -27.33 -25.90 -3.19
C SER A 62 -25.96 -25.81 -2.49
N PRO A 63 -25.91 -25.40 -1.21
CA PRO A 63 -24.66 -25.13 -0.50
C PRO A 63 -23.70 -26.33 -0.44
N SER A 64 -24.23 -27.56 -0.38
CA SER A 64 -23.42 -28.78 -0.43
C SER A 64 -22.63 -28.90 -1.73
N ASN A 65 -23.23 -28.57 -2.88
CA ASN A 65 -22.56 -28.63 -4.18
C ASN A 65 -21.44 -27.59 -4.28
N LEU A 66 -21.65 -26.38 -3.74
CA LEU A 66 -20.60 -25.36 -3.68
C LEU A 66 -19.44 -25.79 -2.78
N ALA A 67 -19.74 -26.37 -1.62
CA ALA A 67 -18.73 -26.89 -0.70
C ALA A 67 -17.90 -28.01 -1.35
N THR A 68 -18.55 -28.98 -2.01
CA THR A 68 -17.86 -30.05 -2.73
C THR A 68 -17.02 -29.52 -3.89
N LEU A 69 -17.52 -28.53 -4.65
CA LEU A 69 -16.77 -27.90 -5.74
C LEU A 69 -15.48 -27.25 -5.22
N CYS A 70 -15.56 -26.50 -4.10
CA CYS A 70 -14.41 -25.88 -3.47
C CYS A 70 -13.42 -26.93 -2.96
N TYR A 71 -13.91 -27.95 -2.26
CA TYR A 71 -13.09 -29.04 -1.74
C TYR A 71 -12.33 -29.75 -2.86
N LYS A 72 -13.02 -30.18 -3.93
CA LYS A 72 -12.42 -30.85 -5.08
C LYS A 72 -11.42 -29.96 -5.81
N ALA A 73 -11.71 -28.67 -5.99
CA ALA A 73 -10.78 -27.75 -6.62
C ALA A 73 -9.48 -27.59 -5.81
N VAL A 74 -9.56 -27.47 -4.49
CA VAL A 74 -8.39 -27.45 -3.60
C VAL A 74 -7.67 -28.80 -3.61
N GLU A 75 -8.40 -29.92 -3.58
CA GLU A 75 -7.83 -31.26 -3.67
C GLU A 75 -6.99 -31.43 -4.94
N ARG A 76 -7.47 -30.95 -6.10
CA ARG A 76 -6.70 -30.96 -7.36
C ARG A 76 -5.46 -30.09 -7.31
N LEU A 77 -5.49 -28.93 -6.63
CA LEU A 77 -4.30 -28.10 -6.43
C LEU A 77 -3.26 -28.82 -5.56
N VAL A 78 -3.71 -29.45 -4.47
CA VAL A 78 -2.82 -30.25 -3.59
C VAL A 78 -2.22 -31.43 -4.37
N GLN A 79 -3.03 -32.17 -5.13
CA GLN A 79 -2.53 -33.27 -5.97
C GLN A 79 -1.49 -32.78 -7.00
N GLY A 80 -1.71 -31.62 -7.61
CA GLY A 80 -0.75 -31.02 -8.55
C GLY A 80 0.53 -30.55 -7.88
N ALA A 81 0.44 -30.05 -6.64
CA ALA A 81 1.60 -29.71 -5.82
C ALA A 81 2.41 -30.97 -5.46
N ASP A 82 1.75 -32.00 -4.95
CA ASP A 82 2.38 -33.26 -4.53
C ASP A 82 3.01 -34.01 -5.73
N SER A 83 2.37 -33.98 -6.91
CA SER A 83 2.87 -34.67 -8.11
C SER A 83 3.98 -33.91 -8.84
N GLY A 84 4.12 -32.61 -8.62
CA GLY A 84 5.02 -31.74 -9.38
C GLY A 84 4.56 -31.45 -10.82
N CYS A 85 3.27 -31.64 -11.13
CA CYS A 85 2.65 -31.34 -12.43
C CYS A 85 3.45 -31.88 -13.67
N PRO A 86 3.72 -33.19 -13.76
CA PRO A 86 4.55 -33.81 -14.80
C PRO A 86 3.99 -33.69 -16.22
N SER A 87 2.67 -33.53 -16.37
CA SER A 87 2.01 -33.46 -17.68
C SER A 87 1.38 -32.09 -17.94
N ASP A 88 1.33 -31.67 -19.20
CA ASP A 88 0.62 -30.44 -19.58
C ASP A 88 -0.87 -30.49 -19.21
N LYS A 89 -1.47 -31.70 -19.19
CA LYS A 89 -2.84 -31.90 -18.74
C LYS A 89 -3.00 -31.53 -17.26
N GLU A 90 -2.11 -31.99 -16.38
CA GLU A 90 -2.13 -31.64 -14.95
C GLU A 90 -1.89 -30.15 -14.72
N ARG A 91 -0.95 -29.54 -15.45
CA ARG A 91 -0.71 -28.09 -15.39
C ARG A 91 -1.97 -27.30 -15.76
N GLN A 92 -2.70 -27.73 -16.79
CA GLN A 92 -3.99 -27.11 -17.15
C GLN A 92 -5.07 -27.32 -16.10
N VAL A 93 -5.16 -28.52 -15.50
CA VAL A 93 -6.09 -28.79 -14.39
C VAL A 93 -5.83 -27.84 -13.23
N VAL A 94 -4.57 -27.68 -12.82
CA VAL A 94 -4.16 -26.73 -11.77
C VAL A 94 -4.60 -25.32 -12.11
N LEU A 95 -4.25 -24.81 -13.30
CA LEU A 95 -4.62 -23.46 -13.72
C LEU A 95 -6.14 -23.26 -13.76
N ASN A 96 -6.90 -24.24 -14.21
CA ASN A 96 -8.36 -24.16 -14.25
C ASN A 96 -8.96 -24.11 -12.84
N CYS A 97 -8.46 -24.92 -11.91
CA CYS A 97 -8.85 -24.85 -10.49
C CYS A 97 -8.48 -23.49 -9.89
N THR A 98 -7.29 -22.95 -10.19
CA THR A 98 -6.87 -21.62 -9.75
C THR A 98 -7.83 -20.53 -10.23
N ARG A 99 -8.19 -20.54 -11.51
CA ARG A 99 -9.14 -19.59 -12.12
C ARG A 99 -10.54 -19.72 -11.53
N LEU A 100 -11.00 -20.95 -11.30
CA LEU A 100 -12.32 -21.23 -10.73
C LEU A 100 -12.42 -20.74 -9.28
N LEU A 101 -11.43 -21.04 -8.43
CA LEU A 101 -11.40 -20.56 -7.05
C LEU A 101 -11.27 -19.04 -6.98
N THR A 102 -10.45 -18.43 -7.84
CA THR A 102 -10.35 -16.97 -7.99
C THR A 102 -11.72 -16.33 -8.28
N ARG A 103 -12.58 -17.04 -9.04
CA ARG A 103 -13.93 -16.59 -9.36
C ARG A 103 -14.94 -16.80 -8.22
N ILE A 104 -14.82 -17.90 -7.48
CA ILE A 104 -15.81 -18.32 -6.48
C ILE A 104 -15.62 -17.64 -5.12
N LEU A 105 -14.38 -17.56 -4.63
CA LEU A 105 -14.06 -17.09 -3.27
C LEU A 105 -14.67 -15.73 -2.88
N PRO A 106 -14.66 -14.69 -3.75
CA PRO A 106 -15.36 -13.43 -3.47
C PRO A 106 -16.81 -13.60 -3.00
N HIS A 107 -17.54 -14.51 -3.63
CA HIS A 107 -18.94 -14.77 -3.32
C HIS A 107 -19.12 -15.69 -2.11
N ILE A 108 -18.07 -16.36 -1.65
CA ILE A 108 -18.07 -17.05 -0.36
C ILE A 108 -17.92 -16.01 0.77
N PHE A 109 -17.05 -15.02 0.61
CA PHE A 109 -16.81 -13.97 1.62
C PHE A 109 -17.99 -12.99 1.81
N GLU A 110 -18.83 -12.82 0.77
CA GLU A 110 -20.06 -12.03 0.84
C GLU A 110 -21.05 -12.52 1.92
N ASP A 111 -21.01 -13.80 2.30
CA ASP A 111 -21.93 -14.41 3.26
C ASP A 111 -21.22 -14.74 4.58
N ALA A 112 -21.79 -14.29 5.70
CA ALA A 112 -21.22 -14.52 7.02
C ALA A 112 -21.18 -16.00 7.41
N ASP A 113 -22.17 -16.78 6.99
CA ASP A 113 -22.29 -18.20 7.34
C ASP A 113 -21.18 -19.04 6.69
N TRP A 114 -20.58 -18.53 5.62
CA TRP A 114 -19.53 -19.20 4.85
C TRP A 114 -18.11 -18.84 5.29
N ARG A 115 -17.90 -17.82 6.13
CA ARG A 115 -16.54 -17.37 6.51
C ARG A 115 -15.74 -18.42 7.25
N GLY A 116 -16.40 -19.22 8.09
CA GLY A 116 -15.79 -20.33 8.80
C GLY A 116 -15.49 -21.55 7.93
N PHE A 117 -16.07 -21.66 6.73
CA PHE A 117 -16.01 -22.88 5.90
C PHE A 117 -14.58 -23.32 5.61
N PHE A 118 -13.74 -22.41 5.09
CA PHE A 118 -12.35 -22.74 4.74
C PHE A 118 -11.46 -22.98 5.97
N TRP A 119 -11.80 -22.37 7.12
CA TRP A 119 -11.04 -22.51 8.37
C TRP A 119 -11.53 -23.66 9.25
N SER A 120 -12.63 -24.31 8.88
CA SER A 120 -13.16 -25.48 9.58
C SER A 120 -12.43 -26.76 9.17
N THR A 121 -12.25 -27.66 10.12
CA THR A 121 -11.71 -29.01 9.88
C THR A 121 -12.86 -29.95 9.50
N VAL A 122 -12.70 -30.72 8.41
CA VAL A 122 -13.75 -31.66 7.99
C VAL A 122 -13.59 -32.97 8.78
N PRO A 123 -14.60 -33.41 9.56
CA PRO A 123 -14.53 -34.67 10.29
C PRO A 123 -14.33 -35.85 9.31
N GLY A 124 -13.21 -36.58 9.46
CA GLY A 124 -12.90 -37.77 8.66
C GLY A 124 -11.95 -37.57 7.48
N ALA A 125 -11.55 -36.34 7.15
CA ALA A 125 -10.57 -36.08 6.07
C ALA A 125 -9.17 -36.64 6.38
N GLY A 126 -8.78 -36.71 7.66
CA GLY A 126 -7.51 -37.32 8.08
C GLY A 126 -7.45 -38.85 7.89
N ARG A 127 -8.59 -39.54 7.77
CA ARG A 127 -8.62 -41.02 7.66
C ARG A 127 -8.28 -41.56 6.27
N ALA A 128 -8.30 -40.71 5.24
CA ALA A 128 -8.12 -41.15 3.86
C ALA A 128 -6.66 -41.03 3.35
N ARG A 129 -5.77 -40.33 4.08
CA ARG A 129 -4.45 -39.96 3.57
C ARG A 129 -3.24 -40.66 4.21
N HIS A 130 -3.38 -41.39 5.31
CA HIS A 130 -2.25 -42.11 5.90
C HIS A 130 -2.70 -43.48 6.42
N LEU A 131 -2.21 -44.55 5.77
CA LEU A 131 -2.18 -45.90 6.33
C LEU A 131 -0.95 -46.12 7.23
N ASP A 132 -0.11 -45.10 7.41
CA ASP A 132 1.09 -45.15 8.23
C ASP A 132 0.98 -44.17 9.43
N GLU A 133 0.73 -44.76 10.60
CA GLU A 133 1.23 -44.45 11.96
C GLU A 133 1.07 -43.10 12.67
N ASP A 134 0.20 -42.16 12.28
CA ASP A 134 -0.18 -41.03 13.18
C ASP A 134 -1.72 -40.89 13.33
N GLU A 135 -2.29 -41.57 14.34
CA GLU A 135 -3.73 -41.53 14.68
C GLU A 135 -4.20 -40.17 15.25
N ASP A 136 -3.28 -39.23 15.50
CA ASP A 136 -3.53 -37.93 16.17
C ASP A 136 -3.39 -36.69 15.26
N ALA A 137 -3.20 -36.84 13.94
CA ALA A 137 -3.14 -35.70 13.03
C ALA A 137 -4.53 -35.06 12.83
N GLU A 138 -4.81 -34.00 13.59
CA GLU A 138 -6.01 -33.17 13.44
C GLU A 138 -6.16 -32.73 11.97
N ALA A 139 -7.35 -32.90 11.39
CA ALA A 139 -7.58 -32.68 9.97
C ALA A 139 -7.30 -31.22 9.61
N ARG A 140 -6.27 -30.95 8.79
CA ARG A 140 -5.88 -29.59 8.40
C ARG A 140 -7.05 -28.82 7.74
N PRO A 141 -7.28 -27.54 8.09
CA PRO A 141 -8.27 -26.70 7.42
C PRO A 141 -8.04 -26.57 5.91
N LEU A 142 -9.12 -26.31 5.17
CA LEU A 142 -9.07 -26.16 3.71
C LEU A 142 -8.27 -24.92 3.28
N ALA A 143 -8.34 -23.83 4.06
CA ALA A 143 -7.58 -22.59 3.86
C ALA A 143 -6.07 -22.87 3.86
N GLU A 144 -5.59 -23.56 4.89
CA GLU A 144 -4.16 -23.89 5.03
C GLU A 144 -3.69 -24.78 3.89
N SER A 145 -4.47 -25.81 3.56
CA SER A 145 -4.18 -26.73 2.45
C SER A 145 -4.11 -25.98 1.11
N LEU A 146 -5.01 -25.03 0.87
CA LEU A 146 -5.01 -24.18 -0.31
C LEU A 146 -3.78 -23.29 -0.37
N LEU A 147 -3.46 -22.59 0.73
CA LEU A 147 -2.32 -21.67 0.77
C LEU A 147 -0.99 -22.41 0.57
N LEU A 148 -0.81 -23.56 1.23
CA LEU A 148 0.39 -24.40 1.09
C LEU A 148 0.52 -24.98 -0.32
N ALA A 149 -0.56 -25.51 -0.90
CA ALA A 149 -0.53 -26.02 -2.27
C ALA A 149 -0.17 -24.92 -3.27
N VAL A 150 -0.70 -23.71 -3.11
CA VAL A 150 -0.36 -22.59 -3.99
C VAL A 150 1.11 -22.16 -3.81
N THR A 151 1.65 -22.15 -2.60
CA THR A 151 3.07 -21.82 -2.39
C THR A 151 4.01 -22.90 -2.90
N ASP A 152 3.66 -24.18 -2.79
CA ASP A 152 4.39 -25.28 -3.42
C ASP A 152 4.38 -25.15 -4.95
N LEU A 153 3.22 -24.90 -5.54
CA LEU A 153 3.06 -24.69 -6.98
C LEU A 153 3.84 -23.47 -7.51
N LEU A 154 4.06 -22.45 -6.69
CA LEU A 154 4.86 -21.26 -7.03
C LEU A 154 6.38 -21.54 -7.16
N PHE A 155 6.84 -22.68 -6.66
CA PHE A 155 8.21 -23.18 -6.79
C PHE A 155 8.29 -24.56 -7.46
N CYS A 156 7.22 -24.98 -8.14
CA CYS A 156 7.15 -26.25 -8.84
C CYS A 156 8.03 -26.25 -10.12
N PRO A 157 9.03 -27.14 -10.24
CA PRO A 157 9.87 -27.25 -11.42
C PRO A 157 9.06 -27.55 -12.69
N ASP A 158 9.49 -26.96 -13.80
CA ASP A 158 8.89 -27.02 -15.13
C ASP A 158 7.43 -26.52 -15.23
N PHE A 159 6.87 -26.00 -14.13
CA PHE A 159 5.58 -25.31 -14.09
C PHE A 159 5.75 -23.81 -13.83
N THR A 160 6.45 -23.44 -12.77
CA THR A 160 6.69 -22.04 -12.37
C THR A 160 8.17 -21.71 -12.20
N VAL A 161 9.06 -22.70 -12.11
CA VAL A 161 10.52 -22.50 -12.07
C VAL A 161 11.23 -23.46 -13.01
N GLN A 162 12.43 -23.10 -13.47
CA GLN A 162 13.19 -23.95 -14.38
C GLN A 162 13.89 -25.06 -13.58
N ARG A 163 13.74 -26.32 -13.98
CA ARG A 163 14.48 -27.43 -13.34
C ARG A 163 15.99 -27.33 -13.60
N ASP A 164 16.77 -27.58 -12.56
CA ASP A 164 18.23 -27.44 -12.62
C ASP A 164 18.88 -28.65 -13.33
N LYS A 165 19.60 -28.40 -14.43
CA LYS A 165 20.15 -29.48 -15.28
C LYS A 165 21.27 -30.30 -14.61
N ARG A 166 21.79 -29.87 -13.46
CA ARG A 166 22.82 -30.59 -12.69
C ARG A 166 22.25 -31.80 -11.94
N SER A 167 20.94 -31.84 -11.72
CA SER A 167 20.19 -33.02 -11.25
C SER A 167 19.94 -34.00 -12.41
N SER A 168 21.02 -34.42 -13.07
CA SER A 168 20.95 -35.36 -14.19
C SER A 168 21.20 -36.79 -13.68
N GLN A 169 20.12 -37.51 -13.35
CA GLN A 169 19.81 -38.90 -13.76
C GLN A 169 18.77 -39.55 -12.81
N ASP A 170 17.58 -39.83 -13.35
CA ASP A 170 16.57 -40.80 -12.92
C ASP A 170 15.95 -40.74 -11.50
N THR A 171 16.31 -39.80 -10.63
CA THR A 171 15.56 -39.57 -9.39
C THR A 171 14.49 -38.51 -9.63
N VAL A 172 13.22 -38.90 -9.52
CA VAL A 172 12.12 -37.95 -9.29
C VAL A 172 12.48 -37.20 -8.01
N GLU A 173 12.84 -35.91 -8.13
CA GLU A 173 13.06 -35.09 -6.94
C GLU A 173 11.76 -35.05 -6.18
N ASP A 174 11.79 -35.50 -4.92
CA ASP A 174 10.64 -35.39 -4.04
C ASP A 174 10.33 -33.89 -3.89
N VAL A 175 9.12 -33.48 -4.30
CA VAL A 175 8.67 -32.08 -4.27
C VAL A 175 8.70 -31.53 -2.84
N HIS A 176 8.60 -32.40 -1.84
CA HIS A 176 8.71 -32.02 -0.44
C HIS A 176 10.16 -31.77 0.02
N SER A 177 11.18 -32.18 -0.76
CA SER A 177 12.60 -31.98 -0.46
C SER A 177 13.25 -30.78 -1.15
N ILE A 178 12.51 -30.06 -2.00
CA ILE A 178 13.02 -28.92 -2.78
C ILE A 178 13.47 -27.78 -1.86
N ASP A 179 14.73 -27.37 -1.97
CA ASP A 179 15.19 -26.09 -1.41
C ASP A 179 14.80 -24.95 -2.35
N SER A 180 13.65 -24.33 -2.08
CA SER A 180 13.12 -23.21 -2.86
C SER A 180 14.03 -21.99 -2.89
N CYS A 181 15.05 -21.90 -2.03
CA CYS A 181 16.05 -20.83 -2.08
C CYS A 181 16.91 -20.89 -3.34
N GLU A 182 17.06 -22.07 -3.97
CA GLU A 182 17.76 -22.23 -5.25
C GLU A 182 16.92 -21.74 -6.45
N TYR A 183 15.61 -21.59 -6.26
CA TYR A 183 14.64 -21.30 -7.31
C TYR A 183 14.06 -19.88 -7.26
N ILE A 184 14.78 -18.93 -6.65
CA ILE A 184 14.38 -17.52 -6.60
C ILE A 184 14.20 -16.97 -8.02
N TRP A 185 13.08 -16.27 -8.27
CA TRP A 185 12.60 -15.97 -9.63
C TRP A 185 13.38 -14.89 -10.39
N GLU A 186 14.22 -14.13 -9.69
CA GLU A 186 14.94 -12.98 -10.23
C GLU A 186 16.16 -12.67 -9.37
N SER A 187 17.25 -12.25 -10.01
CA SER A 187 18.46 -11.81 -9.31
C SER A 187 18.25 -10.49 -8.57
N GLY A 188 18.88 -10.32 -7.41
CA GLY A 188 18.75 -9.13 -6.58
C GLY A 188 19.13 -9.39 -5.13
N VAL A 189 18.26 -8.96 -4.21
CA VAL A 189 18.42 -9.16 -2.77
C VAL A 189 18.61 -10.63 -2.47
N GLY A 190 19.67 -10.98 -1.73
CA GLY A 190 19.90 -12.34 -1.25
C GLY A 190 20.16 -13.41 -2.32
N PHE A 191 20.15 -13.07 -3.62
CA PHE A 191 20.27 -14.03 -4.72
C PHE A 191 20.95 -13.42 -5.94
N ALA A 192 22.15 -13.90 -6.27
CA ALA A 192 22.97 -13.32 -7.33
C ALA A 192 22.73 -13.95 -8.72
N GLN A 193 22.16 -15.15 -8.78
CA GLN A 193 21.96 -15.87 -10.04
C GLN A 193 20.74 -15.32 -10.79
N SER A 194 20.90 -15.04 -12.08
CA SER A 194 19.77 -14.66 -12.94
C SER A 194 19.21 -15.91 -13.63
N PRO A 195 18.03 -16.41 -13.20
CA PRO A 195 17.41 -17.56 -13.86
C PRO A 195 16.96 -17.21 -15.29
N PRO A 196 16.86 -18.21 -16.20
CA PRO A 196 16.33 -17.97 -17.54
C PRO A 196 14.89 -17.42 -17.51
N LEU A 197 14.62 -16.40 -18.31
CA LEU A 197 13.29 -15.82 -18.44
C LEU A 197 12.36 -16.78 -19.20
N SER A 198 11.17 -17.00 -18.66
CA SER A 198 10.10 -17.80 -19.27
C SER A 198 8.77 -17.10 -19.08
N TYR A 199 8.18 -16.64 -20.18
CA TYR A 199 6.87 -15.96 -20.12
C TYR A 199 5.76 -16.90 -19.63
N ILE A 200 5.89 -18.21 -19.86
CA ILE A 200 4.93 -19.21 -19.38
C ILE A 200 4.98 -19.29 -17.85
N HIS A 201 6.19 -19.31 -17.26
CA HIS A 201 6.35 -19.28 -15.80
C HIS A 201 5.75 -18.00 -15.22
N ASP A 202 5.96 -16.86 -15.87
CA ASP A 202 5.39 -15.58 -15.42
C ASP A 202 3.86 -15.59 -15.46
N LEU A 203 3.25 -16.16 -16.51
CA LEU A 203 1.79 -16.33 -16.59
C LEU A 203 1.27 -17.23 -15.47
N ASN A 204 1.89 -18.40 -15.24
CA ASN A 204 1.47 -19.33 -14.21
C ASN A 204 1.60 -18.73 -12.80
N ARG A 205 2.74 -18.09 -12.50
CA ARG A 205 2.95 -17.34 -11.25
C ARG A 205 1.89 -16.26 -11.07
N THR A 206 1.58 -15.50 -12.13
CA THR A 206 0.57 -14.44 -12.08
C THR A 206 -0.80 -14.98 -11.68
N GLU A 207 -1.22 -16.13 -12.20
CA GLU A 207 -2.51 -16.74 -11.85
C GLU A 207 -2.54 -17.24 -10.40
N LEU A 208 -1.45 -17.87 -9.93
CA LEU A 208 -1.33 -18.31 -8.54
C LEU A 208 -1.32 -17.14 -7.55
N LEU A 209 -0.59 -16.06 -7.85
CA LEU A 209 -0.60 -14.84 -7.02
C LEU A 209 -1.98 -14.15 -7.00
N LYS A 210 -2.73 -14.18 -8.12
CA LYS A 210 -4.12 -13.69 -8.16
C LYS A 210 -5.03 -14.48 -7.22
N LEU A 211 -4.86 -15.79 -7.15
CA LEU A 211 -5.60 -16.62 -6.21
C LEU A 211 -5.24 -16.27 -4.76
N LEU A 212 -3.95 -16.10 -4.44
CA LEU A 212 -3.53 -15.64 -3.10
C LEU A 212 -4.13 -14.29 -2.73
N LEU A 213 -4.07 -13.29 -3.61
CA LEU A 213 -4.72 -11.99 -3.38
C LEU A 213 -6.23 -12.13 -3.19
N THR A 214 -6.86 -13.05 -3.90
CA THR A 214 -8.29 -13.34 -3.73
C THR A 214 -8.54 -13.88 -2.32
N CYS A 215 -7.76 -14.84 -1.84
CA CYS A 215 -7.84 -15.32 -0.45
C CYS A 215 -7.65 -14.18 0.57
N PHE A 216 -6.71 -13.27 0.34
CA PHE A 216 -6.44 -12.15 1.24
C PHE A 216 -7.50 -11.03 1.19
N SER A 217 -8.44 -11.09 0.24
CA SER A 217 -9.43 -10.03 0.05
C SER A 217 -10.65 -10.10 0.98
N GLU A 218 -10.71 -11.09 1.90
CA GLU A 218 -11.86 -11.28 2.80
C GLU A 218 -12.29 -9.99 3.54
N ALA A 219 -11.31 -9.18 3.99
CA ALA A 219 -11.56 -7.92 4.68
C ALA A 219 -12.38 -6.91 3.85
N MET A 220 -12.35 -6.98 2.52
CA MET A 220 -13.14 -6.11 1.63
C MET A 220 -14.65 -6.40 1.69
N TYR A 221 -15.04 -7.57 2.19
CA TYR A 221 -16.42 -8.02 2.32
C TYR A 221 -16.97 -7.87 3.75
N LEU A 222 -16.15 -7.33 4.66
CA LEU A 222 -16.52 -7.08 6.05
C LEU A 222 -17.01 -5.63 6.24
N PRO A 223 -18.02 -5.40 7.10
CA PRO A 223 -18.39 -4.05 7.50
C PRO A 223 -17.22 -3.34 8.21
N PRO A 224 -17.10 -2.00 8.12
CA PRO A 224 -16.01 -1.24 8.75
C PRO A 224 -15.88 -1.35 10.28
N PHE A 225 -16.85 -1.98 10.95
CA PHE A 225 -17.00 -2.02 12.40
C PHE A 225 -16.77 -3.40 13.03
N THR A 226 -16.52 -4.45 12.23
CA THR A 226 -16.13 -5.77 12.76
C THR A 226 -14.66 -5.72 13.17
N ASP A 227 -14.41 -5.89 14.48
CA ASP A 227 -13.13 -5.99 15.20
C ASP A 227 -11.86 -5.64 14.38
N ALA A 228 -11.50 -4.36 14.38
CA ALA A 228 -10.21 -3.83 13.89
C ALA A 228 -8.97 -4.40 14.65
N LYS A 229 -9.17 -5.44 15.48
CA LYS A 229 -8.15 -6.11 16.29
C LYS A 229 -7.75 -7.47 15.72
N ASN A 230 -8.53 -8.06 14.81
CA ASN A 230 -8.22 -9.38 14.27
C ASN A 230 -7.57 -9.23 12.89
N LEU A 231 -6.30 -9.62 12.76
CA LEU A 231 -5.67 -9.77 11.44
C LEU A 231 -6.48 -10.74 10.57
N ASN A 232 -6.40 -10.52 9.26
CA ASN A 232 -6.95 -11.46 8.28
C ASN A 232 -6.26 -12.84 8.47
N PRO A 233 -6.99 -13.90 8.83
CA PRO A 233 -6.41 -15.21 9.12
C PRO A 233 -5.66 -15.81 7.91
N TRP A 234 -6.08 -15.47 6.69
CA TRP A 234 -5.39 -15.90 5.46
C TRP A 234 -3.98 -15.33 5.38
N VAL A 235 -3.84 -14.05 5.72
CA VAL A 235 -2.54 -13.36 5.72
C VAL A 235 -1.69 -13.83 6.90
N SER A 236 -2.29 -13.97 8.09
CA SER A 236 -1.60 -14.43 9.29
C SER A 236 -0.98 -15.81 9.09
N PHE A 237 -1.74 -16.78 8.58
CA PHE A 237 -1.21 -18.12 8.29
C PHE A 237 -0.14 -18.08 7.19
N PHE A 238 -0.38 -17.36 6.10
CA PHE A 238 0.56 -17.28 4.97
C PHE A 238 1.92 -16.68 5.36
N CYS A 239 1.92 -15.74 6.30
CA CYS A 239 3.12 -15.10 6.83
C CYS A 239 3.76 -15.84 8.02
N SER A 240 3.23 -17.00 8.42
CA SER A 240 3.73 -17.78 9.56
C SER A 240 4.83 -18.78 9.17
N MET A 241 5.42 -19.43 10.19
CA MET A 241 6.43 -20.48 10.03
C MET A 241 5.93 -21.74 9.31
N GLU A 242 4.62 -21.95 9.23
CA GLU A 242 4.03 -23.08 8.50
C GLU A 242 4.27 -22.98 6.99
N ASN A 243 4.47 -21.76 6.47
CA ASN A 243 4.83 -21.55 5.08
C ASN A 243 6.34 -21.68 4.86
N ARG A 244 6.79 -22.91 4.57
CA ARG A 244 8.20 -23.21 4.27
C ARG A 244 8.82 -22.36 3.16
N HIS A 245 8.00 -21.84 2.24
CA HIS A 245 8.44 -21.03 1.09
C HIS A 245 8.44 -19.53 1.36
N ALA A 246 8.13 -19.08 2.59
CA ALA A 246 7.98 -17.65 2.90
C ALA A 246 9.21 -16.81 2.50
N LEU A 247 10.43 -17.25 2.85
CA LEU A 247 11.67 -16.55 2.53
C LEU A 247 11.96 -16.47 1.02
N PRO A 248 12.01 -17.60 0.26
CA PRO A 248 12.26 -17.54 -1.18
C PRO A 248 11.15 -16.80 -1.93
N LEU A 249 9.90 -16.87 -1.46
CA LEU A 249 8.80 -16.10 -2.03
C LEU A 249 8.96 -14.60 -1.79
N PHE A 250 9.19 -14.17 -0.56
CA PHE A 250 9.48 -12.78 -0.22
C PHE A 250 10.61 -12.20 -1.09
N THR A 251 11.71 -12.97 -1.21
CA THR A 251 12.89 -12.58 -2.00
C THR A 251 12.56 -12.48 -3.48
N SER A 252 11.83 -13.46 -4.03
CA SER A 252 11.39 -13.46 -5.43
C SER A 252 10.49 -12.28 -5.76
N LEU A 253 9.52 -11.96 -4.90
CA LEU A 253 8.59 -10.85 -5.10
C LEU A 253 9.33 -9.51 -5.14
N ILE A 254 10.24 -9.26 -4.18
CA ILE A 254 11.03 -8.02 -4.13
C ILE A 254 11.93 -7.91 -5.36
N ASN A 255 12.61 -8.98 -5.74
CA ASN A 255 13.54 -8.95 -6.86
C ASN A 255 12.82 -8.73 -8.18
N VAL A 256 11.67 -9.39 -8.41
CA VAL A 256 10.84 -9.16 -9.60
C VAL A 256 10.41 -7.69 -9.71
N VAL A 257 9.93 -7.09 -8.61
CA VAL A 257 9.51 -5.68 -8.60
C VAL A 257 10.71 -4.76 -8.83
N CYS A 258 11.81 -4.94 -8.11
CA CYS A 258 12.96 -4.05 -8.15
C CYS A 258 13.82 -4.21 -9.41
N ALA A 259 13.79 -5.37 -10.08
CA ALA A 259 14.50 -5.61 -11.34
C ALA A 259 13.69 -5.17 -12.57
N TYR A 260 12.37 -5.02 -12.46
CA TYR A 260 11.51 -4.71 -13.60
C TYR A 260 11.88 -3.38 -14.29
N ASP A 261 12.05 -3.44 -15.60
CA ASP A 261 12.33 -2.29 -16.47
C ASP A 261 11.19 -2.11 -17.50
N PRO A 262 10.31 -1.10 -17.31
CA PRO A 262 9.20 -0.85 -18.23
C PRO A 262 9.63 -0.29 -19.60
N VAL A 263 10.89 0.15 -19.74
CA VAL A 263 11.41 0.69 -21.00
C VAL A 263 12.04 -0.43 -21.85
N GLY A 264 12.64 -1.44 -21.20
CA GLY A 264 13.30 -2.56 -21.86
C GLY A 264 14.46 -2.10 -22.73
N TYR A 265 14.45 -2.46 -24.02
CA TYR A 265 15.54 -2.13 -24.96
C TYR A 265 15.71 -0.64 -25.28
N GLY A 266 14.85 0.26 -24.77
CA GLY A 266 15.01 1.70 -24.99
C GLY A 266 14.48 2.22 -26.33
N PHE A 267 13.93 1.35 -27.19
CA PHE A 267 13.38 1.76 -28.48
C PHE A 267 11.98 2.40 -28.34
N PRO A 268 11.70 3.52 -29.05
CA PRO A 268 10.37 4.13 -29.10
C PRO A 268 9.28 3.13 -29.51
N TYR A 269 8.14 3.16 -28.82
CA TYR A 269 6.95 2.36 -29.11
C TYR A 269 7.14 0.84 -28.99
N ASN A 270 8.22 0.35 -28.36
CA ASN A 270 8.48 -1.07 -28.13
C ASN A 270 7.27 -1.80 -27.50
N HIS A 271 6.61 -1.14 -26.55
CA HIS A 271 5.43 -1.65 -25.84
C HIS A 271 4.16 -1.79 -26.70
N LEU A 272 4.14 -1.25 -27.92
CA LEU A 272 3.05 -1.46 -28.89
C LEU A 272 3.32 -2.67 -29.80
N LEU A 273 4.59 -3.06 -29.93
CA LEU A 273 5.03 -4.13 -30.82
C LEU A 273 5.16 -5.47 -30.08
N PHE A 274 5.49 -5.44 -28.79
CA PHE A 274 5.73 -6.62 -27.97
C PHE A 274 4.88 -6.62 -26.71
N SER A 275 4.30 -7.79 -26.40
CA SER A 275 3.54 -8.00 -25.17
C SER A 275 4.46 -8.16 -23.97
N ASP A 276 4.30 -7.28 -23.00
CA ASP A 276 5.01 -7.34 -21.73
C ASP A 276 4.20 -8.12 -20.69
N HIS A 277 4.43 -9.44 -20.66
CA HIS A 277 3.78 -10.35 -19.71
C HIS A 277 4.35 -10.21 -18.29
N ARG A 278 5.58 -9.66 -18.15
CA ARG A 278 6.26 -9.52 -16.86
C ARG A 278 5.59 -8.43 -16.01
N GLU A 279 5.06 -7.38 -16.64
CA GLU A 279 4.33 -6.31 -15.92
C GLU A 279 3.19 -6.87 -15.07
N GLN A 280 2.40 -7.81 -15.61
CA GLN A 280 1.29 -8.40 -14.85
C GLN A 280 1.78 -9.14 -13.61
N LEU A 281 2.90 -9.86 -13.71
CA LEU A 281 3.52 -10.51 -12.55
C LEU A 281 4.01 -9.48 -11.53
N VAL A 282 4.62 -8.39 -11.98
CA VAL A 282 5.12 -7.30 -11.12
C VAL A 282 3.98 -6.64 -10.35
N GLU A 283 2.85 -6.40 -11.01
CA GLU A 283 1.64 -5.86 -10.38
C GLU A 283 1.12 -6.79 -9.27
N GLN A 284 1.03 -8.09 -9.53
CA GLN A 284 0.60 -9.03 -8.49
C GLN A 284 1.65 -9.14 -7.37
N ALA A 285 2.94 -9.08 -7.71
CA ALA A 285 4.01 -9.20 -6.73
C ALA A 285 4.04 -8.01 -5.76
N VAL A 286 3.88 -6.77 -6.26
CA VAL A 286 3.82 -5.59 -5.41
C VAL A 286 2.58 -5.60 -4.51
N GLN A 287 1.43 -6.08 -5.02
CA GLN A 287 0.20 -6.19 -4.24
C GLN A 287 0.32 -7.23 -3.12
N ILE A 288 0.88 -8.42 -3.41
CA ILE A 288 1.15 -9.44 -2.39
C ILE A 288 2.09 -8.90 -1.32
N LEU A 289 3.18 -8.22 -1.70
CA LEU A 289 4.10 -7.60 -0.74
C LEU A 289 3.41 -6.59 0.17
N ILE A 290 2.52 -5.75 -0.37
CA ILE A 290 1.81 -4.75 0.43
C ILE A 290 0.90 -5.42 1.47
N VAL A 291 0.11 -6.40 1.04
CA VAL A 291 -0.85 -7.10 1.91
C VAL A 291 -0.14 -7.92 2.99
N THR A 292 0.96 -8.60 2.64
CA THR A 292 1.75 -9.40 3.59
C THR A 292 2.57 -8.56 4.56
N LEU A 293 2.83 -7.29 4.25
CA LEU A 293 3.46 -6.31 5.15
C LEU A 293 2.45 -5.52 6.00
N GLU A 294 1.22 -6.02 6.12
CA GLU A 294 0.26 -5.53 7.12
C GLU A 294 0.58 -6.12 8.51
N HIS A 295 0.46 -5.31 9.56
CA HIS A 295 0.93 -5.66 10.91
C HIS A 295 -0.05 -5.16 11.97
N GLU A 296 -0.26 -5.97 13.02
CA GLU A 296 -1.26 -5.78 14.08
C GLU A 296 -0.96 -4.60 15.03
N GLY A 297 0.25 -4.05 14.97
CA GLY A 297 0.62 -2.82 15.67
C GLY A 297 0.29 -1.61 14.82
N GLY A 298 -0.72 -0.83 15.22
CA GLY A 298 -1.22 0.35 14.52
C GLY A 298 -0.13 1.14 13.80
N SER A 299 -0.37 1.37 12.51
CA SER A 299 0.40 2.35 11.73
C SER A 299 0.54 3.64 12.54
N ALA A 300 1.76 4.14 12.64
CA ALA A 300 2.16 5.35 13.36
C ALA A 300 1.61 6.65 12.75
N ALA A 301 0.30 6.71 12.47
CA ALA A 301 -0.45 7.94 12.23
C ALA A 301 -1.19 8.43 13.50
N GLY A 302 -1.10 7.69 14.61
CA GLY A 302 -1.82 7.98 15.86
C GLY A 302 -0.94 7.93 17.10
N THR A 303 0.11 8.74 17.22
CA THR A 303 0.60 9.30 18.51
C THR A 303 1.79 10.23 18.30
N ALA A 304 1.50 11.53 18.18
CA ALA A 304 2.46 12.60 18.49
C ALA A 304 2.57 12.87 20.01
N VAL A 305 2.22 11.89 20.85
CA VAL A 305 2.35 11.94 22.31
C VAL A 305 2.78 10.55 22.77
N GLN A 306 4.08 10.29 22.78
CA GLN A 306 4.63 9.11 23.43
C GLN A 306 4.72 9.38 24.93
N VAL A 307 3.91 8.65 25.71
CA VAL A 307 4.30 8.29 27.08
C VAL A 307 4.99 6.94 26.94
N GLU A 308 6.28 6.93 27.25
CA GLU A 308 7.12 5.73 27.30
C GLU A 308 6.52 4.74 28.30
N VAL A 309 5.98 3.63 27.80
CA VAL A 309 5.85 2.40 28.58
C VAL A 309 6.61 1.33 27.78
N GLU A 310 7.80 1.00 28.28
CA GLU A 310 8.57 -0.18 27.88
C GLU A 310 7.74 -1.43 28.21
N GLN A 311 6.91 -1.88 27.27
CA GLN A 311 6.47 -3.25 27.20
C GLN A 311 7.32 -3.94 26.15
N GLU A 312 8.09 -4.94 26.57
CA GLU A 312 8.67 -5.96 25.69
C GLU A 312 7.53 -6.62 24.91
N SER A 313 7.15 -6.04 23.77
CA SER A 313 6.21 -6.67 22.86
C SER A 313 6.97 -7.76 22.14
N ALA A 314 6.67 -9.03 22.43
CA ALA A 314 6.95 -10.13 21.51
C ALA A 314 6.44 -9.70 20.13
N GLY A 315 7.37 -9.34 19.23
CA GLY A 315 7.02 -8.83 17.91
C GLY A 315 6.23 -9.91 17.18
N PRO A 316 5.11 -9.59 16.52
CA PRO A 316 4.20 -10.62 16.02
C PRO A 316 4.85 -11.44 14.90
N ASP A 317 4.37 -12.68 14.78
CA ASP A 317 4.89 -13.81 13.99
C ASP A 317 4.91 -13.63 12.45
N ASN A 318 4.82 -12.38 11.94
CA ASN A 318 4.85 -12.10 10.51
C ASN A 318 6.29 -12.16 9.96
N LEU A 319 6.59 -13.26 9.26
CA LEU A 319 7.90 -13.49 8.66
C LEU A 319 8.28 -12.48 7.58
N PHE A 320 7.34 -11.98 6.79
CA PHE A 320 7.62 -11.02 5.73
C PHE A 320 8.12 -9.69 6.31
N VAL A 321 7.48 -9.21 7.38
CA VAL A 321 7.94 -8.01 8.13
C VAL A 321 9.32 -8.28 8.77
N ASN A 322 9.52 -9.47 9.34
CA ASN A 322 10.80 -9.86 9.92
C ASN A 322 11.93 -9.87 8.88
N TYR A 323 11.74 -10.50 7.73
CA TYR A 323 12.71 -10.53 6.64
C TYR A 323 13.03 -9.13 6.13
N LEU A 324 12.02 -8.29 5.90
CA LEU A 324 12.19 -6.90 5.49
C LEU A 324 13.05 -6.11 6.48
N SER A 325 12.80 -6.24 7.79
CA SER A 325 13.54 -5.53 8.85
C SER A 325 15.03 -5.95 8.93
N ARG A 326 15.35 -7.16 8.46
CA ARG A 326 16.69 -7.75 8.51
C ARG A 326 17.56 -7.42 7.29
N ILE A 327 17.01 -6.91 6.19
CA ILE A 327 17.81 -6.47 5.03
C ILE A 327 18.75 -5.34 5.47
N HIS A 328 20.05 -5.49 5.20
CA HIS A 328 21.07 -4.57 5.71
C HIS A 328 22.28 -4.37 4.80
N ARG A 329 22.52 -5.25 3.82
CA ARG A 329 23.67 -5.11 2.92
C ARG A 329 23.49 -3.89 2.03
N GLU A 330 24.54 -3.09 1.89
CA GLU A 330 24.46 -1.83 1.12
C GLU A 330 24.09 -2.07 -0.35
N GLU A 331 24.55 -3.17 -0.94
CA GLU A 331 24.21 -3.59 -2.30
C GLU A 331 22.70 -3.88 -2.45
N ASP A 332 22.10 -4.60 -1.50
CA ASP A 332 20.67 -4.91 -1.49
C ASP A 332 19.83 -3.63 -1.34
N LEU A 333 20.19 -2.75 -0.40
CA LEU A 333 19.50 -1.47 -0.18
C LEU A 333 19.60 -0.56 -1.42
N SER A 334 20.76 -0.56 -2.08
CA SER A 334 21.00 0.16 -3.34
C SER A 334 20.15 -0.38 -4.48
N PHE A 335 20.08 -1.71 -4.61
CA PHE A 335 19.25 -2.38 -5.60
C PHE A 335 17.76 -2.02 -5.43
N ILE A 336 17.23 -2.12 -4.21
CA ILE A 336 15.84 -1.77 -3.90
C ILE A 336 15.57 -0.30 -4.23
N LEU A 337 16.41 0.62 -3.74
CA LEU A 337 16.19 2.06 -3.97
C LEU A 337 16.24 2.40 -5.47
N LYS A 338 17.19 1.85 -6.22
CA LYS A 338 17.28 2.07 -7.67
C LYS A 338 16.08 1.51 -8.41
N GLY A 339 15.60 0.32 -8.03
CA GLY A 339 14.41 -0.29 -8.61
C GLY A 339 13.16 0.56 -8.40
N LEU A 340 12.87 0.91 -7.13
CA LEU A 340 11.72 1.76 -6.79
C LEU A 340 11.82 3.14 -7.43
N ALA A 341 12.98 3.79 -7.41
CA ALA A 341 13.17 5.09 -8.04
C ALA A 341 12.98 5.02 -9.57
N ARG A 342 13.49 3.98 -10.24
CA ARG A 342 13.29 3.79 -11.69
C ARG A 342 11.80 3.74 -12.02
N LEU A 343 11.03 2.95 -11.28
CA LEU A 343 9.60 2.78 -11.52
C LEU A 343 8.80 4.04 -11.18
N LEU A 344 9.07 4.69 -10.04
CA LEU A 344 8.39 5.94 -9.66
C LEU A 344 8.65 7.08 -10.66
N ASN A 345 9.86 7.16 -11.23
CA ASN A 345 10.21 8.18 -12.23
C ASN A 345 9.72 7.85 -13.65
N ASN A 346 9.16 6.66 -13.91
CA ASN A 346 8.75 6.26 -15.26
C ASN A 346 7.86 7.30 -15.97
N PRO A 347 6.83 7.90 -15.32
CA PRO A 347 6.01 8.92 -15.99
C PRO A 347 6.70 10.26 -16.21
N LEU A 348 7.85 10.50 -15.55
CA LEU A 348 8.62 11.74 -15.65
C LEU A 348 9.65 11.69 -16.78
N LEU A 349 9.90 10.51 -17.36
CA LEU A 349 10.82 10.33 -18.46
C LEU A 349 10.36 11.15 -19.66
N GLN A 350 11.18 12.12 -20.05
CA GLN A 350 10.96 12.90 -21.26
C GLN A 350 11.64 12.25 -22.45
N THR A 351 10.87 12.03 -23.50
CA THR A 351 11.37 11.59 -24.80
C THR A 351 11.00 12.60 -25.87
N TYR A 352 11.78 12.64 -26.95
CA TYR A 352 11.49 13.51 -28.10
C TYR A 352 10.16 13.13 -28.78
N LEU A 353 9.78 11.85 -28.73
CA LEU A 353 8.59 11.32 -29.37
C LEU A 353 7.45 11.18 -28.35
N PRO A 354 6.24 11.71 -28.65
CA PRO A 354 5.13 11.63 -27.72
C PRO A 354 4.69 10.18 -27.52
N ARG A 355 4.44 9.80 -26.26
CA ARG A 355 3.98 8.46 -25.86
C ARG A 355 4.89 7.33 -26.36
N SER A 356 6.18 7.60 -26.54
CA SER A 356 7.12 6.60 -27.04
C SER A 356 7.54 5.57 -25.99
N THR A 357 7.36 5.88 -24.70
CA THR A 357 7.68 4.98 -23.59
C THR A 357 6.41 4.46 -22.92
N LYS A 358 6.47 3.22 -22.43
CA LYS A 358 5.39 2.62 -21.65
C LYS A 358 5.25 3.36 -20.32
N LYS A 359 4.00 3.58 -19.91
CA LYS A 359 3.68 4.13 -18.59
C LYS A 359 3.07 3.07 -17.69
N ILE A 360 3.72 2.80 -16.57
CA ILE A 360 3.22 1.87 -15.56
C ILE A 360 1.91 2.39 -14.94
N GLN A 361 1.05 1.49 -14.45
CA GLN A 361 -0.23 1.85 -13.83
C GLN A 361 -0.25 1.64 -12.30
N PHE A 362 0.70 0.91 -11.73
CA PHE A 362 0.78 0.51 -10.31
C PHE A 362 1.62 1.47 -9.44
N HIS A 363 1.53 2.77 -9.69
CA HIS A 363 2.32 3.77 -8.98
C HIS A 363 1.87 3.98 -7.51
N GLN A 364 0.61 3.72 -7.20
CA GLN A 364 0.09 3.84 -5.84
C GLN A 364 0.69 2.75 -4.95
N GLU A 365 0.76 1.53 -5.46
CA GLU A 365 1.36 0.37 -4.84
C GLU A 365 2.86 0.62 -4.56
N LEU A 366 3.59 1.20 -5.51
CA LEU A 366 5.00 1.54 -5.30
C LEU A 366 5.22 2.54 -4.16
N LEU A 367 4.33 3.53 -4.00
CA LEU A 367 4.40 4.49 -2.91
C LEU A 367 4.13 3.85 -1.55
N ILE A 368 3.14 2.94 -1.48
CA ILE A 368 2.85 2.17 -0.26
C ILE A 368 4.03 1.26 0.07
N LEU A 369 4.59 0.57 -0.93
CA LEU A 369 5.75 -0.30 -0.73
C LEU A 369 6.94 0.51 -0.22
N PHE A 370 7.27 1.64 -0.86
CA PHE A 370 8.36 2.52 -0.40
C PHE A 370 8.15 2.98 1.05
N TRP A 371 6.92 3.38 1.40
CA TRP A 371 6.58 3.75 2.77
C TRP A 371 6.84 2.61 3.76
N LYS A 372 6.34 1.41 3.46
CA LYS A 372 6.52 0.20 4.29
C LYS A 372 8.00 -0.18 4.47
N PHE A 373 8.81 -0.07 3.42
CA PHE A 373 10.26 -0.27 3.49
C PHE A 373 10.92 0.72 4.46
N CYS A 374 10.57 2.01 4.39
CA CYS A 374 11.11 3.02 5.29
C CYS A 374 10.62 2.85 6.74
N ASP A 375 9.39 2.40 6.93
CA ASP A 375 8.79 2.24 8.25
C ASP A 375 9.41 1.06 9.01
N PHE A 376 9.41 -0.13 8.39
CA PHE A 376 9.88 -1.37 9.00
C PHE A 376 11.39 -1.59 8.93
N ASN A 377 12.11 -0.90 8.05
CA ASN A 377 13.57 -1.01 7.96
C ASN A 377 14.25 0.36 8.10
N LYS A 378 14.61 0.71 9.33
CA LYS A 378 15.35 1.94 9.63
C LYS A 378 16.70 2.04 8.90
N LYS A 379 17.35 0.91 8.59
CA LYS A 379 18.61 0.92 7.80
C LYS A 379 18.35 1.38 6.37
N PHE A 380 17.24 0.93 5.77
CA PHE A 380 16.81 1.41 4.45
C PHE A 380 16.47 2.90 4.51
N LEU A 381 15.69 3.36 5.50
CA LEU A 381 15.38 4.79 5.70
C LEU A 381 16.67 5.65 5.76
N PHE A 382 17.62 5.28 6.62
CA PHE A 382 18.88 6.03 6.73
C PHE A 382 19.73 5.92 5.46
N PHE A 383 19.71 4.79 4.75
CA PHE A 383 20.40 4.63 3.48
C PHE A 383 19.85 5.57 2.40
N VAL A 384 18.52 5.67 2.28
CA VAL A 384 17.86 6.61 1.35
C VAL A 384 18.29 8.06 1.64
N LEU A 385 18.39 8.42 2.91
CA LEU A 385 18.73 9.75 3.39
C LEU A 385 20.24 10.06 3.38
N LYS A 386 21.10 9.05 3.26
CA LYS A 386 22.57 9.18 3.26
C LYS A 386 23.05 10.03 2.08
N SER A 387 22.40 9.96 0.93
CA SER A 387 22.81 10.65 -0.31
C SER A 387 21.70 11.54 -0.88
N SER A 388 21.93 12.13 -2.07
CA SER A 388 20.87 12.87 -2.77
C SER A 388 19.86 11.97 -3.49
N ASN A 389 19.97 10.65 -3.40
CA ASN A 389 19.06 9.72 -4.07
C ASN A 389 17.62 9.82 -3.56
N VAL A 390 17.42 10.32 -2.32
CA VAL A 390 16.06 10.65 -1.82
C VAL A 390 15.34 11.66 -2.73
N LEU A 391 16.07 12.52 -3.45
CA LEU A 391 15.46 13.48 -4.37
C LEU A 391 14.85 12.80 -5.59
N ASP A 392 15.41 11.66 -6.01
CA ASP A 392 14.86 10.82 -7.08
C ASP A 392 13.54 10.15 -6.65
N VAL A 393 13.25 10.08 -5.34
CA VAL A 393 11.94 9.66 -4.81
C VAL A 393 11.02 10.86 -4.56
N LEU A 394 11.56 11.96 -4.05
CA LEU A 394 10.82 13.18 -3.74
C LEU A 394 10.09 13.74 -4.96
N VAL A 395 10.79 13.90 -6.09
CA VAL A 395 10.23 14.54 -7.29
C VAL A 395 9.01 13.78 -7.84
N PRO A 396 9.03 12.44 -8.02
CA PRO A 396 7.82 11.72 -8.42
C PRO A 396 6.71 11.73 -7.36
N VAL A 397 7.02 11.68 -6.06
CA VAL A 397 6.00 11.84 -5.01
C VAL A 397 5.27 13.18 -5.17
N LEU A 398 6.04 14.27 -5.30
CA LEU A 398 5.49 15.61 -5.50
C LEU A 398 4.73 15.76 -6.83
N PHE A 399 5.20 15.10 -7.90
CA PHE A 399 4.50 15.04 -9.17
C PHE A 399 3.10 14.43 -9.02
N TYR A 400 3.00 13.25 -8.40
CA TYR A 400 1.72 12.56 -8.21
C TYR A 400 0.78 13.34 -7.29
N LEU A 401 1.31 13.94 -6.20
CA LEU A 401 0.51 14.81 -5.33
C LEU A 401 -0.03 16.01 -6.09
N ASN A 402 0.77 16.65 -6.94
CA ASN A 402 0.32 17.77 -7.75
C ASN A 402 -0.74 17.35 -8.78
N ASP A 403 -0.56 16.20 -9.45
CA ASP A 403 -1.52 15.70 -10.46
C ASP A 403 -2.85 15.25 -9.84
N ALA A 404 -2.81 14.64 -8.64
CA ALA A 404 -3.99 14.10 -7.97
C ALA A 404 -4.79 15.15 -7.16
N ARG A 405 -4.23 16.32 -6.85
CA ARG A 405 -4.83 17.32 -5.94
C ARG A 405 -6.27 17.73 -6.26
N ALA A 406 -6.67 17.69 -7.53
CA ALA A 406 -7.98 18.15 -8.00
C ALA A 406 -9.00 17.00 -8.10
N ASP A 407 -8.58 15.75 -7.93
CA ASP A 407 -9.38 14.56 -8.15
C ASP A 407 -9.76 13.88 -6.83
N GLN A 408 -11.05 13.97 -6.49
CA GLN A 408 -11.60 13.41 -5.24
C GLN A 408 -11.54 11.88 -5.17
N SER A 409 -11.36 11.18 -6.31
CA SER A 409 -11.19 9.73 -6.32
C SER A 409 -9.79 9.30 -5.88
N ARG A 410 -8.80 10.21 -5.94
CA ARG A 410 -7.39 9.94 -5.64
C ARG A 410 -6.94 10.42 -4.26
N VAL A 411 -7.89 10.58 -3.33
CA VAL A 411 -7.60 11.00 -1.95
C VAL A 411 -6.68 10.04 -1.21
N GLY A 412 -6.80 8.73 -1.45
CA GLY A 412 -5.89 7.72 -0.87
C GLY A 412 -4.43 7.97 -1.27
N LEU A 413 -4.18 8.21 -2.55
CA LEU A 413 -2.85 8.58 -3.07
C LEU A 413 -2.31 9.85 -2.41
N MET A 414 -3.17 10.86 -2.17
CA MET A 414 -2.77 12.07 -1.46
C MET A 414 -2.31 11.78 -0.03
N HIS A 415 -3.02 10.92 0.71
CA HIS A 415 -2.63 10.53 2.07
C HIS A 415 -1.29 9.80 2.07
N ILE A 416 -1.13 8.79 1.19
CA ILE A 416 0.11 8.00 1.09
C ILE A 416 1.31 8.91 0.79
N GLY A 417 1.19 9.78 -0.23
CA GLY A 417 2.28 10.68 -0.59
C GLY A 417 2.65 11.67 0.52
N VAL A 418 1.65 12.22 1.23
CA VAL A 418 1.89 13.11 2.38
C VAL A 418 2.51 12.36 3.55
N PHE A 419 2.10 11.13 3.86
CA PHE A 419 2.68 10.33 4.93
C PHE A 419 4.12 9.88 4.64
N VAL A 420 4.45 9.58 3.38
CA VAL A 420 5.85 9.37 2.95
C VAL A 420 6.67 10.62 3.25
N LEU A 421 6.20 11.80 2.87
CA LEU A 421 6.92 13.06 3.12
C LEU A 421 7.00 13.39 4.61
N LEU A 422 5.96 13.09 5.39
CA LEU A 422 5.95 13.25 6.84
C LEU A 422 7.03 12.39 7.49
N LEU A 423 7.09 11.10 7.14
CA LEU A 423 8.11 10.17 7.62
C LEU A 423 9.52 10.65 7.28
N LEU A 424 9.77 11.04 6.02
CA LEU A 424 11.09 11.53 5.60
C LEU A 424 11.46 12.85 6.27
N SER A 425 10.48 13.74 6.51
CA SER A 425 10.72 15.06 7.10
C SER A 425 11.19 15.00 8.55
N GLY A 426 10.87 13.93 9.28
CA GLY A 426 11.35 13.73 10.66
C GLY A 426 12.87 13.62 10.77
N GLU A 427 13.56 13.37 9.66
CA GLU A 427 15.01 13.18 9.65
C GLU A 427 15.75 14.42 9.13
N ARG A 428 16.72 14.91 9.91
CA ARG A 428 17.55 16.09 9.57
C ARG A 428 18.15 16.02 8.17
N ASN A 429 18.65 14.86 7.77
CA ASN A 429 19.31 14.67 6.48
C ASN A 429 18.38 15.01 5.31
N PHE A 430 17.08 14.72 5.42
CA PHE A 430 16.10 15.07 4.39
C PHE A 430 16.07 16.58 4.16
N GLY A 431 15.85 17.36 5.23
CA GLY A 431 15.81 18.83 5.15
C GLY A 431 17.08 19.44 4.58
N VAL A 432 18.26 18.91 4.94
CA VAL A 432 19.54 19.35 4.37
C VAL A 432 19.63 19.07 2.87
N ARG A 433 19.19 17.88 2.41
CA ARG A 433 19.25 17.47 0.99
C ARG A 433 18.33 18.29 0.09
N LEU A 434 17.23 18.83 0.62
CA LEU A 434 16.29 19.67 -0.14
C LEU A 434 16.93 20.97 -0.68
N ASN A 435 18.05 21.42 -0.11
CA ASN A 435 18.78 22.60 -0.58
C ASN A 435 19.48 22.40 -1.93
N LYS A 436 19.57 21.17 -2.46
CA LYS A 436 20.14 20.93 -3.80
C LYS A 436 19.33 21.68 -4.85
N ALA A 437 20.00 22.34 -5.80
CA ALA A 437 19.34 23.05 -6.88
C ALA A 437 18.39 22.13 -7.67
N TYR A 438 17.19 22.61 -7.95
CA TYR A 438 16.21 21.90 -8.77
C TYR A 438 16.43 22.26 -10.24
N THR A 439 16.98 21.32 -11.00
CA THR A 439 17.33 21.52 -12.42
C THR A 439 16.42 20.75 -13.39
N LEU A 440 15.65 19.79 -12.87
CA LEU A 440 14.74 18.96 -13.67
C LEU A 440 13.57 19.80 -14.17
N ARG A 441 13.24 19.70 -15.45
CA ARG A 441 12.06 20.35 -16.04
C ARG A 441 10.96 19.34 -16.26
N VAL A 442 10.34 18.89 -15.15
CA VAL A 442 9.16 18.03 -15.22
C VAL A 442 7.96 18.89 -15.65
N PRO A 443 7.10 18.43 -16.59
CA PRO A 443 5.92 19.19 -17.02
C PRO A 443 4.85 19.12 -15.93
N MET A 444 5.04 19.92 -14.88
CA MET A 444 4.08 20.11 -13.80
C MET A 444 3.30 21.39 -14.03
N ASP A 445 2.01 21.38 -13.72
CA ASP A 445 1.21 22.60 -13.59
C ASP A 445 1.64 23.33 -12.31
N ILE A 446 2.74 24.10 -12.37
CA ILE A 446 3.29 24.95 -11.30
C ILE A 446 3.88 26.24 -11.91
N PRO A 447 3.94 27.34 -11.15
CA PRO A 447 4.61 28.55 -11.63
C PRO A 447 6.09 28.28 -11.90
N VAL A 448 6.65 28.96 -12.90
CA VAL A 448 8.09 28.90 -13.18
C VAL A 448 8.85 29.54 -12.02
N PHE A 449 9.83 28.84 -11.48
CA PHE A 449 10.75 29.34 -10.47
C PHE A 449 12.16 28.84 -10.73
N SER A 450 13.15 29.53 -10.16
CA SER A 450 14.54 29.09 -10.09
C SER A 450 14.90 28.96 -8.63
N GLY A 451 15.18 27.73 -8.18
CA GLY A 451 15.33 27.43 -6.76
C GLY A 451 15.83 26.01 -6.51
N ASN A 452 15.59 25.53 -5.30
CA ASN A 452 15.99 24.20 -4.83
C ASN A 452 14.78 23.25 -4.71
N HIS A 453 14.99 22.04 -4.19
CA HIS A 453 13.91 21.06 -4.04
C HIS A 453 12.94 21.42 -2.90
N ALA A 454 13.37 22.21 -1.90
CA ALA A 454 12.44 22.75 -0.91
C ALA A 454 11.48 23.77 -1.52
N ASP A 455 11.93 24.58 -2.47
CA ASP A 455 11.04 25.48 -3.22
C ASP A 455 9.95 24.70 -3.96
N LEU A 456 10.31 23.61 -4.63
CA LEU A 456 9.35 22.73 -5.32
C LEU A 456 8.29 22.19 -4.35
N LEU A 457 8.74 21.67 -3.20
CA LEU A 457 7.86 21.14 -2.15
C LEU A 457 6.89 22.21 -1.66
N ILE A 458 7.39 23.39 -1.29
CA ILE A 458 6.56 24.50 -0.77
C ILE A 458 5.54 24.97 -1.82
N VAL A 459 5.95 25.10 -3.08
CA VAL A 459 5.05 25.52 -4.17
C VAL A 459 3.92 24.52 -4.38
N ILE A 460 4.22 23.22 -4.34
CA ILE A 460 3.21 22.17 -4.52
C ILE A 460 2.30 22.08 -3.29
N PHE A 461 2.83 22.17 -2.07
CA PHE A 461 2.04 22.17 -0.84
C PHE A 461 1.10 23.37 -0.79
N HIS A 462 1.59 24.56 -1.14
CA HIS A 462 0.75 25.75 -1.30
C HIS A 462 -0.40 25.50 -2.27
N LYS A 463 -0.11 24.88 -3.42
CA LYS A 463 -1.12 24.60 -4.44
C LYS A 463 -2.14 23.57 -3.97
N ILE A 464 -1.73 22.52 -3.26
CA ILE A 464 -2.62 21.54 -2.65
C ILE A 464 -3.56 22.22 -1.65
N ILE A 465 -3.03 23.08 -0.78
CA ILE A 465 -3.82 23.78 0.24
C ILE A 465 -4.80 24.78 -0.39
N THR A 466 -4.38 25.53 -1.41
CA THR A 466 -5.17 26.65 -1.96
C THR A 466 -6.08 26.27 -3.12
N SER A 467 -5.75 25.22 -3.87
CA SER A 467 -6.51 24.79 -5.05
C SER A 467 -7.00 23.34 -5.00
N GLY A 468 -6.68 22.60 -3.93
CA GLY A 468 -7.17 21.25 -3.71
C GLY A 468 -8.64 21.23 -3.31
N HIS A 469 -9.25 20.05 -3.41
CA HIS A 469 -10.65 19.86 -3.01
C HIS A 469 -10.80 19.74 -1.48
N GLN A 470 -12.03 19.93 -0.95
CA GLN A 470 -12.30 19.98 0.49
C GLN A 470 -11.87 18.73 1.28
N ARG A 471 -11.94 17.53 0.70
CA ARG A 471 -11.46 16.29 1.37
C ARG A 471 -9.95 16.28 1.68
N LEU A 472 -9.17 17.25 1.22
CA LEU A 472 -7.74 17.38 1.57
C LEU A 472 -7.49 18.22 2.83
N GLN A 473 -8.52 18.89 3.38
CA GLN A 473 -8.36 19.68 4.60
C GLN A 473 -7.73 18.91 5.77
N PRO A 474 -8.07 17.63 6.04
CA PRO A 474 -7.41 16.85 7.09
C PRO A 474 -5.89 16.68 6.90
N LEU A 475 -5.37 16.85 5.68
CA LEU A 475 -3.94 16.74 5.39
C LEU A 475 -3.17 18.05 5.66
N PHE A 476 -3.85 19.17 5.93
CA PHE A 476 -3.19 20.47 6.08
C PHE A 476 -2.20 20.47 7.26
N ASP A 477 -2.58 19.85 8.38
CA ASP A 477 -1.70 19.70 9.54
C ASP A 477 -0.43 18.92 9.17
N CYS A 478 -0.57 17.80 8.46
CA CYS A 478 0.58 17.00 8.02
C CYS A 478 1.48 17.77 7.04
N LEU A 479 0.89 18.47 6.06
CA LEU A 479 1.63 19.27 5.08
C LEU A 479 2.43 20.38 5.76
N LEU A 480 1.83 21.09 6.71
CA LEU A 480 2.54 22.14 7.46
C LEU A 480 3.57 21.55 8.43
N THR A 481 3.28 20.41 9.07
CA THR A 481 4.25 19.70 9.93
C THR A 481 5.50 19.33 9.16
N VAL A 482 5.37 18.84 7.92
CA VAL A 482 6.52 18.57 7.04
C VAL A 482 7.36 19.84 6.83
N ILE A 483 6.72 20.99 6.54
CA ILE A 483 7.43 22.26 6.36
C ILE A 483 8.12 22.69 7.66
N VAL A 484 7.46 22.56 8.80
CA VAL A 484 8.03 22.84 10.14
C VAL A 484 9.29 22.01 10.35
N ASN A 485 9.22 20.68 10.16
CA ASN A 485 10.34 19.77 10.38
C ASN A 485 11.59 20.11 9.54
N ILE A 486 11.39 20.51 8.28
CA ILE A 486 12.52 20.85 7.40
C ILE A 486 13.02 22.29 7.58
N SER A 487 12.19 23.20 8.11
CA SER A 487 12.44 24.65 8.16
C SER A 487 13.77 25.07 8.80
N PRO A 488 14.29 24.43 9.87
CA PRO A 488 15.59 24.82 10.45
C PRO A 488 16.78 24.61 9.51
N TYR A 489 16.61 23.82 8.45
CA TYR A 489 17.67 23.39 7.54
C TYR A 489 17.61 24.06 6.16
N LEU A 490 16.52 24.77 5.84
CA LEU A 490 16.30 25.33 4.51
C LEU A 490 17.10 26.62 4.30
N LYS A 491 17.86 26.66 3.22
CA LYS A 491 18.70 27.78 2.80
C LYS A 491 18.26 28.28 1.44
N SER A 492 18.43 29.58 1.20
CA SER A 492 18.27 30.17 -0.14
C SER A 492 16.91 29.91 -0.77
N LEU A 493 15.82 30.02 0.02
CA LEU A 493 14.46 29.96 -0.53
C LEU A 493 14.28 31.01 -1.63
N SER A 494 13.67 30.59 -2.73
CA SER A 494 13.28 31.47 -3.82
C SER A 494 12.26 32.51 -3.36
N MET A 495 12.23 33.65 -4.06
CA MET A 495 11.20 34.67 -3.86
C MET A 495 9.78 34.09 -4.04
N VAL A 496 9.61 33.11 -4.93
CA VAL A 496 8.31 32.46 -5.18
C VAL A 496 7.86 31.69 -3.93
N ALA A 497 8.67 30.78 -3.42
CA ALA A 497 8.33 29.97 -2.24
C ALA A 497 8.12 30.84 -0.99
N ALA A 498 8.98 31.85 -0.77
CA ALA A 498 8.82 32.80 0.33
C ALA A 498 7.45 33.51 0.30
N ASN A 499 7.03 34.00 -0.88
CA ASN A 499 5.71 34.63 -1.03
C ASN A 499 4.57 33.63 -0.88
N LYS A 500 4.75 32.34 -1.25
CA LYS A 500 3.75 31.29 -1.02
C LYS A 500 3.53 31.02 0.47
N LEU A 501 4.59 30.95 1.27
CA LEU A 501 4.48 30.80 2.74
C LEU A 501 3.73 31.98 3.36
N LEU A 502 4.08 33.22 2.97
CA LEU A 502 3.38 34.41 3.45
C LEU A 502 1.91 34.44 3.04
N HIS A 503 1.59 34.00 1.82
CA HIS A 503 0.20 33.90 1.38
C HIS A 503 -0.60 32.90 2.24
N LEU A 504 0.00 31.76 2.63
CA LEU A 504 -0.67 30.83 3.56
C LEU A 504 -0.93 31.48 4.92
N LEU A 505 0.06 32.21 5.45
CA LEU A 505 -0.09 32.91 6.74
C LEU A 505 -1.22 33.94 6.67
N GLU A 506 -1.28 34.74 5.61
CA GLU A 506 -2.34 35.73 5.41
C GLU A 506 -3.71 35.07 5.31
N ALA A 507 -3.84 33.99 4.53
CA ALA A 507 -5.10 33.28 4.36
C ALA A 507 -5.60 32.66 5.68
N PHE A 508 -4.72 31.96 6.40
CA PHE A 508 -5.07 31.29 7.65
C PHE A 508 -5.24 32.24 8.84
N SER A 509 -4.70 33.46 8.76
CA SER A 509 -4.88 34.48 9.81
C SER A 509 -6.14 35.33 9.62
N THR A 510 -6.94 35.09 8.57
CA THR A 510 -8.19 35.82 8.40
C THR A 510 -9.21 35.46 9.50
N PRO A 511 -9.97 36.43 10.04
CA PRO A 511 -10.95 36.16 11.10
C PRO A 511 -11.96 35.07 10.71
N TRP A 512 -12.45 35.12 9.47
CA TRP A 512 -13.40 34.14 8.96
C TRP A 512 -12.83 32.71 8.99
N PHE A 513 -11.57 32.53 8.58
CA PHE A 513 -10.93 31.22 8.62
C PHE A 513 -10.70 30.76 10.06
N LEU A 514 -10.08 31.61 10.91
CA LEU A 514 -9.74 31.27 12.29
C LEU A 514 -10.97 30.87 13.12
N PHE A 515 -12.08 31.58 12.96
CA PHE A 515 -13.30 31.30 13.73
C PHE A 515 -14.20 30.22 13.10
N SER A 516 -13.82 29.62 11.97
CA SER A 516 -14.61 28.56 11.33
C SER A 516 -14.46 27.18 11.98
N SER A 517 -13.34 26.92 12.66
CA SER A 517 -13.09 25.69 13.41
C SER A 517 -12.18 25.96 14.60
N PRO A 518 -12.42 25.34 15.78
CA PRO A 518 -11.61 25.54 16.97
C PRO A 518 -10.17 25.08 16.81
N GLN A 519 -9.83 24.28 15.79
CA GLN A 519 -8.46 23.77 15.57
C GLN A 519 -7.67 24.60 14.54
N ASN A 520 -8.31 25.54 13.82
CA ASN A 520 -7.66 26.26 12.73
C ASN A 520 -6.49 27.14 13.17
N HIS A 521 -6.43 27.54 14.45
CA HIS A 521 -5.30 28.28 14.98
C HIS A 521 -3.99 27.48 14.91
N HIS A 522 -4.03 26.13 14.98
CA HIS A 522 -2.84 25.29 14.88
C HIS A 522 -2.08 25.51 13.56
N LEU A 523 -2.81 25.71 12.45
CA LEU A 523 -2.20 25.98 11.13
C LEU A 523 -1.39 27.29 11.12
N VAL A 524 -1.87 28.31 11.85
CA VAL A 524 -1.14 29.57 12.01
C VAL A 524 0.09 29.37 12.90
N PHE A 525 -0.04 28.62 14.00
CA PHE A 525 1.11 28.29 14.85
C PHE A 525 2.21 27.55 14.08
N PHE A 526 1.86 26.56 13.26
CA PHE A 526 2.85 25.88 12.41
C PHE A 526 3.56 26.85 11.46
N LEU A 527 2.83 27.76 10.81
CA LEU A 527 3.46 28.73 9.91
C LEU A 527 4.37 29.71 10.66
N LEU A 528 3.94 30.21 11.83
CA LEU A 528 4.77 31.06 12.67
C LEU A 528 6.06 30.34 13.10
N GLU A 529 5.97 29.06 13.45
CA GLU A 529 7.13 28.23 13.77
C GLU A 529 8.06 28.08 12.57
N VAL A 530 7.54 27.88 11.35
CA VAL A 530 8.34 27.88 10.12
C VAL A 530 9.11 29.19 9.95
N PHE A 531 8.46 30.35 10.12
CA PHE A 531 9.15 31.64 10.02
C PHE A 531 10.19 31.82 11.12
N ASN A 532 9.87 31.42 12.36
CA ASN A 532 10.80 31.48 13.47
C ASN A 532 12.05 30.65 13.19
N ASN A 533 11.89 29.40 12.77
CA ASN A 533 13.01 28.51 12.43
C ASN A 533 13.88 29.05 11.28
N LEU A 534 13.25 29.56 10.20
CA LEU A 534 13.99 30.13 9.06
C LEU A 534 14.78 31.38 9.46
N ILE A 535 14.21 32.25 10.29
CA ILE A 535 14.86 33.47 10.77
C ILE A 535 15.93 33.14 11.81
N GLN A 536 15.66 32.24 12.75
CA GLN A 536 16.57 31.91 13.84
C GLN A 536 17.81 31.14 13.35
N TYR A 537 17.63 30.16 12.47
CA TYR A 537 18.71 29.25 12.09
C TYR A 537 19.30 29.52 10.71
N GLN A 538 18.56 30.17 9.80
CA GLN A 538 18.94 30.32 8.40
C GLN A 538 18.73 31.75 7.86
N PHE A 539 18.90 32.77 8.73
CA PHE A 539 18.72 34.19 8.38
C PHE A 539 19.51 34.60 7.14
N ASP A 540 20.84 34.39 7.18
CA ASP A 540 21.77 34.83 6.11
C ASP A 540 21.43 34.19 4.76
N GLY A 541 20.96 32.95 4.78
CA GLY A 541 20.58 32.21 3.58
C GLY A 541 19.23 32.63 3.01
N ASN A 542 18.29 33.14 3.82
CA ASN A 542 16.90 33.36 3.42
C ASN A 542 16.53 34.85 3.31
N TYR A 543 17.41 35.65 2.69
CA TYR A 543 17.16 37.08 2.46
C TYR A 543 15.87 37.36 1.66
N ASN A 544 15.45 36.47 0.74
CA ASN A 544 14.20 36.62 0.00
C ASN A 544 12.98 36.58 0.92
N LEU A 545 13.00 35.70 1.93
CA LEU A 545 11.94 35.61 2.94
C LEU A 545 11.89 36.87 3.79
N VAL A 546 13.05 37.28 4.33
CA VAL A 546 13.17 38.50 5.14
C VAL A 546 12.69 39.72 4.36
N TYR A 547 13.11 39.85 3.10
CA TYR A 547 12.66 40.91 2.22
C TYR A 547 11.14 40.87 2.00
N ALA A 548 10.56 39.69 1.75
CA ALA A 548 9.13 39.55 1.54
C ALA A 548 8.32 39.93 2.80
N VAL A 549 8.78 39.53 3.99
CA VAL A 549 8.20 39.94 5.28
C VAL A 549 8.25 41.46 5.44
N ILE A 550 9.41 42.09 5.19
CA ILE A 550 9.57 43.55 5.28
C ILE A 550 8.69 44.28 4.26
N ARG A 551 8.50 43.73 3.06
CA ARG A 551 7.64 44.37 2.05
C ARG A 551 6.15 44.30 2.43
N LYS A 552 5.74 43.28 3.17
CA LYS A 552 4.37 43.06 3.65
C LYS A 552 4.05 43.83 4.95
N ARG A 553 4.92 44.74 5.42
CA ARG A 553 4.82 45.52 6.69
C ARG A 553 3.53 46.31 6.93
N ASN A 554 2.58 46.32 5.99
CA ASN A 554 1.24 46.84 6.20
C ASN A 554 0.29 45.84 6.90
N PHE A 555 0.78 44.67 7.33
CA PHE A 555 0.02 43.79 8.23
C PHE A 555 -0.01 44.39 9.64
N PRO A 556 -1.19 44.63 10.25
CA PRO A 556 -1.25 45.20 11.58
C PRO A 556 -0.62 44.20 12.57
N PRO A 557 0.26 44.64 13.48
CA PRO A 557 0.72 43.77 14.55
C PRO A 557 -0.52 43.29 15.31
N ALA A 558 -0.64 41.98 15.49
CA ALA A 558 -1.57 41.41 16.45
C ALA A 558 -1.33 42.14 17.77
N ARG A 559 -2.26 43.04 18.14
CA ARG A 559 -2.25 43.63 19.47
C ARG A 559 -2.41 42.46 20.41
N GLN A 560 -1.35 42.12 21.14
CA GLN A 560 -1.51 41.38 22.38
C GLN A 560 -2.65 42.07 23.15
N PRO A 561 -3.68 41.35 23.59
CA PRO A 561 -4.67 41.94 24.47
C PRO A 561 -3.88 42.48 25.66
N ALA A 562 -3.94 43.79 25.86
CA ALA A 562 -3.34 44.41 27.02
C ALA A 562 -3.98 43.76 28.24
N VAL A 563 -3.22 42.88 28.90
CA VAL A 563 -3.54 42.45 30.26
C VAL A 563 -3.48 43.74 31.07
N ARG A 564 -4.66 44.29 31.41
CA ARG A 564 -4.77 45.28 32.47
C ARG A 564 -4.22 44.59 33.71
N GLN A 565 -3.02 45.00 34.11
CA GLN A 565 -2.56 44.79 35.48
C GLN A 565 -3.44 45.68 36.35
N ASP A 566 -4.54 45.11 36.84
CA ASP A 566 -5.21 45.65 38.01
C ASP A 566 -4.25 45.43 39.18
N VAL A 567 -3.52 46.47 39.53
CA VAL A 567 -2.71 46.53 40.74
C VAL A 567 -3.70 46.59 41.91
N HIS A 568 -4.00 45.43 42.49
CA HIS A 568 -4.54 45.36 43.84
C HIS A 568 -3.42 45.77 44.81
N SER A 569 -3.46 47.02 45.27
CA SER A 569 -2.76 47.44 46.47
C SER A 569 -3.50 46.89 47.69
N GLU A 570 -2.93 45.86 48.33
CA GLU A 570 -3.31 45.44 49.67
C GLU A 570 -2.98 46.52 50.70
N GLY A 571 -3.86 46.63 51.70
CA GLY A 571 -3.97 47.76 52.59
C GLY A 571 -2.89 47.89 53.67
N ALA A 572 -2.77 49.10 54.17
CA ALA A 572 -2.41 49.39 55.55
C ALA A 572 -3.36 50.49 56.04
N ALA A 573 -4.05 50.19 57.13
CA ALA A 573 -5.02 51.03 57.81
C ALA A 573 -4.34 52.25 58.48
N GLU A 574 -5.02 53.39 58.50
CA GLU A 574 -5.59 54.02 59.72
C GLU A 574 -5.92 55.52 59.54
N ASN A 575 -7.03 55.89 60.18
CA ASN A 575 -7.43 57.22 60.69
C ASN A 575 -8.18 58.21 59.77
N GLN A 576 -9.52 58.16 59.95
CA GLN A 576 -10.41 59.25 60.40
C GLN A 576 -10.31 60.63 59.71
N GLU A 577 -11.38 61.04 58.99
CA GLU A 577 -12.37 62.06 59.43
C GLU A 577 -13.34 62.45 58.29
N VAL A 578 -14.62 62.08 58.47
CA VAL A 578 -15.85 62.92 58.37
C VAL A 578 -15.91 64.04 57.31
N GLN A 579 -16.84 63.94 56.34
CA GLN A 579 -18.04 64.82 56.20
C GLN A 579 -18.75 64.65 54.84
N ASP A 580 -20.08 64.52 54.95
CA ASP A 580 -21.16 65.00 54.08
C ASP A 580 -21.50 64.34 52.72
N GLU A 581 -22.53 63.48 52.79
CA GLU A 581 -23.65 63.38 51.83
C GLU A 581 -24.38 64.74 51.65
N PRO A 582 -25.24 65.01 50.61
CA PRO A 582 -26.23 64.05 50.09
C PRO A 582 -26.61 64.09 48.57
N VAL A 583 -27.04 62.92 48.09
CA VAL A 583 -28.33 62.57 47.44
C VAL A 583 -28.88 63.38 46.24
N GLN A 584 -29.35 62.61 45.24
CA GLN A 584 -30.57 62.75 44.38
C GLN A 584 -30.23 62.64 42.88
N LEU A 585 -31.00 62.01 41.98
CA LEU A 585 -32.24 61.24 41.99
C LEU A 585 -32.37 60.59 40.59
N HIS A 586 -32.96 59.39 40.55
CA HIS A 586 -33.87 58.85 39.52
C HIS A 586 -33.93 59.50 38.11
N ARG A 587 -33.86 58.68 37.04
CA ARG A 587 -35.08 58.12 36.37
C ARG A 587 -34.75 57.26 35.14
N GLU A 588 -35.49 56.16 35.05
CA GLU A 588 -35.71 55.30 33.89
C GLU A 588 -36.32 56.07 32.69
N ARG A 589 -36.08 55.61 31.45
CA ARG A 589 -37.12 54.99 30.59
C ARG A 589 -36.63 54.67 29.16
N VAL A 590 -36.79 53.38 28.85
CA VAL A 590 -37.22 52.70 27.61
C VAL A 590 -37.86 53.53 26.48
N ASN A 591 -37.42 53.29 25.22
CA ASN A 591 -38.22 53.00 23.99
C ASN A 591 -37.26 52.98 22.77
N ALA A 592 -37.09 51.89 22.00
CA ALA A 592 -37.98 51.22 21.03
C ALA A 592 -38.07 51.90 19.63
N GLY A 593 -37.72 51.12 18.58
CA GLY A 593 -38.02 51.35 17.15
C GLY A 593 -37.00 52.22 16.41
N PHE A 594 -36.30 51.78 15.37
CA PHE A 594 -36.71 51.05 14.15
C PHE A 594 -35.56 50.25 13.55
#